data_AF-A0A7W1R9S2-F1
#
_entry.id   AF-A0A7W1R9S2-F1
#
_cell.length_a   1.000
_cell.length_b   1.000
_cell.length_c   1.000
_cell.angle_alpha   90.00
_cell.angle_beta   90.00
_cell.angle_gamma   90.00
#
_symmetry.space_group_name_H-M   'P 1'
#
loop_
_entity.id
_entity.type
_entity.pdbx_description
1 polymer ?
#
loop_
_entity_poly.entity_id
_entity_poly.type
_entity_poly.pdbx_seq_one_letter_code
_entity_poly.pdbx_strand_id
1 'polypeptide(L)'
;MPSEQAGYISERNNGAHHTLEMRRPEVEYKEAEECFVELMKVSHLDEHIEGRPPTVRSFERALEGALASAYTVVADGVEINNRVAAVESAQLFLQRVLYRINRLKFFWYDDLSNYDNERSSYLREIRDRIEGVWQVWERASLDVAAFRRGDVREGLTRRAASDVLPPPSASGLYFRDEISEAGYRRLLAIASLDGLVEASQLSRTLGGVSNDIHAVMTRLLVEEYGGGRTNRKHSTFFTAMLTELDMLTEPEAY
;
A
#
# COMPACT_ATOMS: atom_id res chain seq x y z
N MET A 1 36.23 -53.57 51.51
CA MET A 1 35.83 -52.31 52.19
C MET A 1 36.63 -51.18 51.57
N PRO A 2 35.97 -50.06 51.22
CA PRO A 2 35.87 -49.50 49.87
C PRO A 2 36.79 -48.27 49.66
N SER A 3 37.14 -47.87 48.45
CA SER A 3 36.29 -46.96 47.67
C SER A 3 36.66 -46.90 46.19
N GLU A 4 35.61 -47.02 45.40
CA GLU A 4 35.50 -46.91 43.95
C GLU A 4 35.67 -45.45 43.49
N GLN A 5 36.16 -45.24 42.26
CA GLN A 5 35.31 -44.75 41.18
C GLN A 5 36.04 -44.81 39.84
N ALA A 6 35.58 -45.76 39.02
CA ALA A 6 35.86 -45.87 37.61
C ALA A 6 35.09 -44.77 36.85
N GLY A 7 35.79 -44.02 36.00
CA GLY A 7 35.17 -43.13 35.03
C GLY A 7 34.47 -43.95 33.94
N TYR A 8 33.15 -43.96 33.99
CA TYR A 8 32.28 -44.58 32.98
C TYR A 8 32.19 -43.65 31.76
N ILE A 9 32.51 -44.20 30.59
CA ILE A 9 32.18 -43.64 29.28
C ILE A 9 30.66 -43.69 29.12
N SER A 10 30.03 -42.56 28.83
CA SER A 10 28.63 -42.50 28.38
C SER A 10 28.51 -41.45 27.28
N GLU A 11 28.55 -41.91 26.04
CA GLU A 11 27.89 -41.26 24.91
C GLU A 11 26.43 -40.94 25.28
N ARG A 12 25.94 -39.74 24.94
CA ARG A 12 24.63 -39.52 24.28
C ARG A 12 24.30 -38.03 24.11
N ASN A 13 23.64 -37.79 22.98
CA ASN A 13 22.84 -36.63 22.61
C ASN A 13 23.55 -35.36 22.15
N ASN A 14 24.09 -35.44 20.92
CA ASN A 14 23.94 -34.34 19.96
C ASN A 14 22.45 -34.17 19.64
N GLY A 15 21.74 -33.45 20.50
CA GLY A 15 20.48 -32.82 20.15
C GLY A 15 20.77 -31.76 19.10
N ALA A 16 20.38 -32.04 17.85
CA ALA A 16 20.28 -31.01 16.83
C ALA A 16 19.29 -29.95 17.32
N HIS A 17 19.80 -28.91 17.98
CA HIS A 17 19.12 -27.64 18.06
C HIS A 17 19.09 -27.09 16.63
N HIS A 18 18.07 -27.49 15.89
CA HIS A 18 17.61 -26.75 14.74
C HIS A 18 17.06 -25.44 15.30
N THR A 19 17.96 -24.48 15.55
CA THR A 19 17.60 -23.09 15.77
C THR A 19 16.97 -22.67 14.46
N LEU A 20 15.63 -22.70 14.40
CA LEU A 20 14.87 -21.98 13.40
C LEU A 20 15.32 -20.53 13.54
N GLU A 21 16.26 -20.10 12.70
CA GLU A 21 16.58 -18.69 12.54
C GLU A 21 15.25 -17.98 12.29
N MET A 22 14.77 -17.24 13.28
CA MET A 22 13.64 -16.34 13.09
C MET A 22 14.11 -15.30 12.09
N ARG A 23 13.79 -15.51 10.81
CA ARG A 23 14.07 -14.57 9.74
C ARG A 23 13.40 -13.25 10.08
N ARG A 24 14.06 -12.13 9.76
CA ARG A 24 13.48 -10.80 9.97
C ARG A 24 12.23 -10.66 9.09
N PRO A 25 11.10 -10.18 9.64
CA PRO A 25 9.85 -10.01 8.88
C PRO A 25 10.03 -9.22 7.58
N GLU A 26 10.91 -8.21 7.59
CA GLU A 26 11.26 -7.41 6.41
C GLU A 26 11.77 -8.24 5.22
N VAL A 27 12.58 -9.26 5.49
CA VAL A 27 13.16 -10.12 4.45
C VAL A 27 12.08 -11.06 3.91
N GLU A 28 11.26 -11.64 4.79
CA GLU A 28 10.16 -12.53 4.41
C GLU A 28 9.12 -11.79 3.55
N TYR A 29 8.75 -10.57 3.91
CA TYR A 29 7.80 -9.78 3.15
C TYR A 29 8.34 -9.32 1.80
N LYS A 30 9.64 -9.00 1.71
CA LYS A 30 10.26 -8.68 0.43
C LYS A 30 10.27 -9.88 -0.51
N GLU A 31 10.68 -11.06 -0.03
CA GLU A 31 10.65 -12.31 -0.80
C GLU A 31 9.23 -12.66 -1.25
N ALA A 32 8.24 -12.48 -0.37
CA ALA A 32 6.83 -12.71 -0.69
C ALA A 32 6.29 -11.72 -1.73
N GLU A 33 6.70 -10.45 -1.66
CA GLU A 33 6.36 -9.42 -2.65
C GLU A 33 6.93 -9.76 -4.03
N GLU A 34 8.18 -10.21 -4.10
CA GLU A 34 8.80 -10.68 -5.34
C GLU A 34 8.06 -11.90 -5.91
N CYS A 35 7.72 -12.88 -5.06
CA CYS A 35 6.89 -14.01 -5.47
C CYS A 35 5.53 -13.56 -6.03
N PHE A 36 4.89 -12.58 -5.39
CA PHE A 36 3.60 -12.06 -5.84
C PHE A 36 3.70 -11.36 -7.20
N VAL A 37 4.76 -10.58 -7.43
CA VAL A 37 5.03 -9.94 -8.73
C VAL A 37 5.17 -10.98 -9.83
N GLU A 38 5.87 -12.09 -9.57
CA GLU A 38 6.02 -13.15 -10.56
C GLU A 38 4.70 -13.90 -10.80
N LEU A 39 3.90 -14.15 -9.74
CA LEU A 39 2.56 -14.74 -9.89
C LEU A 39 1.66 -13.87 -10.78
N MET A 40 1.71 -12.55 -10.63
CA MET A 40 0.91 -11.63 -11.44
C MET A 40 1.23 -11.67 -12.93
N LYS A 41 2.40 -12.16 -13.33
CA LYS A 41 2.80 -12.30 -14.75
C LYS A 41 2.41 -13.66 -15.35
N VAL A 42 1.95 -14.61 -14.54
CA VAL A 42 1.55 -15.93 -15.03
C VAL A 42 0.24 -15.81 -15.79
N SER A 43 0.25 -16.18 -17.07
CA SER A 43 -0.97 -16.31 -17.87
C SER A 43 -1.88 -17.38 -17.27
N HIS A 44 -3.19 -17.14 -17.27
CA HIS A 44 -4.17 -18.05 -16.65
C HIS A 44 -3.87 -18.31 -15.16
N LEU A 45 -3.55 -17.25 -14.40
CA LEU A 45 -3.19 -17.34 -12.98
C LEU A 45 -4.16 -18.21 -12.16
N ASP A 46 -5.47 -18.06 -12.38
CA ASP A 46 -6.49 -18.83 -11.65
C ASP A 46 -6.34 -20.35 -11.86
N GLU A 47 -5.92 -20.82 -13.03
CA GLU A 47 -5.65 -22.25 -13.29
C GLU A 47 -4.30 -22.66 -12.67
N HIS A 48 -3.29 -21.80 -12.76
CA HIS A 48 -1.96 -22.06 -12.22
C HIS A 48 -1.97 -22.31 -10.70
N ILE A 49 -2.80 -21.57 -9.96
CA ILE A 49 -2.88 -21.67 -8.50
C ILE A 49 -3.56 -22.97 -8.02
N GLU A 50 -4.34 -23.66 -8.87
CA GLU A 50 -5.02 -24.91 -8.47
C GLU A 50 -4.01 -25.99 -8.05
N GLY A 51 -2.85 -26.00 -8.70
CA GLY A 51 -1.72 -26.87 -8.34
C GLY A 51 -0.99 -26.46 -7.05
N ARG A 52 -1.38 -25.34 -6.42
CA ARG A 52 -0.76 -24.74 -5.23
C ARG A 52 0.77 -24.80 -5.25
N PRO A 53 1.43 -24.21 -6.25
CA PRO A 53 2.88 -24.27 -6.37
C PRO A 53 3.59 -23.68 -5.13
N PRO A 54 4.88 -24.02 -4.89
CA PRO A 54 5.62 -23.52 -3.75
C PRO A 54 5.59 -21.99 -3.60
N THR A 55 5.60 -21.26 -4.71
CA THR A 55 5.50 -19.80 -4.79
C THR A 55 4.20 -19.28 -4.16
N VAL A 56 3.05 -19.85 -4.54
CA VAL A 56 1.73 -19.52 -3.98
C VAL A 56 1.71 -19.79 -2.48
N ARG A 57 2.18 -20.96 -2.04
CA ARG A 57 2.20 -21.30 -0.60
C ARG A 57 3.08 -20.37 0.22
N SER A 58 4.23 -19.98 -0.31
CA SER A 58 5.14 -19.04 0.35
C SER A 58 4.50 -17.66 0.49
N PHE A 59 3.90 -17.15 -0.59
CA PHE A 59 3.19 -15.89 -0.58
C PHE A 59 2.00 -15.89 0.38
N GLU A 60 1.13 -16.91 0.33
CA GLU A 60 -0.06 -16.98 1.18
C GLU A 60 0.29 -17.08 2.66
N ARG A 61 1.36 -17.80 3.01
CA ARG A 61 1.86 -17.85 4.38
C ARG A 61 2.30 -16.48 4.87
N ALA A 62 3.05 -15.73 4.05
CA ALA A 62 3.46 -14.37 4.40
C ALA A 62 2.26 -13.41 4.50
N LEU A 63 1.27 -13.56 3.61
CA LEU A 63 0.01 -12.84 3.65
C LEU A 63 -0.75 -13.09 4.94
N GLU A 64 -0.93 -14.36 5.35
CA GLU A 64 -1.59 -14.72 6.60
C GLU A 64 -0.86 -14.13 7.83
N GLY A 65 0.47 -14.23 7.85
CA GLY A 65 1.29 -13.63 8.91
C GLY A 65 1.15 -12.11 8.97
N ALA A 66 1.14 -11.43 7.82
CA ALA A 66 0.96 -9.99 7.74
C ALA A 66 -0.45 -9.55 8.18
N LEU A 67 -1.50 -10.24 7.73
CA LEU A 67 -2.89 -9.96 8.14
C LEU A 67 -3.07 -10.09 9.65
N ALA A 68 -2.41 -11.09 10.26
CA ALA A 68 -2.44 -11.30 11.71
C ALA A 68 -1.61 -10.27 12.51
N SER A 69 -0.71 -9.53 11.87
CA SER A 69 0.23 -8.61 12.54
C SER A 69 -0.09 -7.13 12.30
N ALA A 70 -0.47 -6.76 11.08
CA ALA A 70 -0.58 -5.37 10.62
C ALA A 70 -1.66 -4.55 11.35
N TYR A 71 -2.71 -5.21 11.84
CA TYR A 71 -3.91 -4.55 12.37
C TYR A 71 -4.29 -5.02 13.79
N THR A 72 -3.36 -5.64 14.53
CA THR A 72 -3.64 -5.99 15.92
C THR A 72 -3.77 -4.72 16.76
N VAL A 73 -4.91 -4.56 17.42
CA VAL A 73 -5.14 -3.50 18.39
C VAL A 73 -4.17 -3.73 19.56
N VAL A 74 -3.22 -2.83 19.75
CA VAL A 74 -2.39 -2.81 20.96
C VAL A 74 -3.26 -2.31 22.11
N ALA A 75 -3.85 -3.25 22.85
CA ALA A 75 -4.34 -2.95 24.18
C ALA A 75 -3.14 -2.64 25.07
N ASP A 76 -3.20 -1.48 25.74
CA ASP A 76 -2.29 -1.04 26.79
C ASP A 76 -0.83 -0.78 26.37
N GLY A 77 -0.60 0.38 25.76
CA GLY A 77 0.48 1.34 26.11
C GLY A 77 1.94 0.90 26.18
N VAL A 78 2.29 -0.33 25.82
CA VAL A 78 3.65 -0.86 25.88
C VAL A 78 4.19 -0.99 24.46
N GLU A 79 4.82 0.09 24.00
CA GLU A 79 5.68 0.07 22.83
C GLU A 79 6.92 -0.79 23.11
N ILE A 80 7.01 -1.92 22.42
CA ILE A 80 8.28 -2.60 22.21
C ILE A 80 8.69 -2.21 20.79
N ASN A 81 9.74 -1.40 20.61
CA ASN A 81 10.14 -0.82 19.31
C ASN A 81 10.20 -1.87 18.17
N ASN A 82 10.59 -3.11 18.46
CA ASN A 82 10.60 -4.21 17.48
C ASN A 82 9.20 -4.62 16.99
N ARG A 83 8.17 -4.42 17.81
CA ARG A 83 6.77 -4.71 17.48
C ARG A 83 6.19 -3.63 16.57
N VAL A 84 6.59 -2.37 16.77
CA VAL A 84 6.21 -1.26 15.88
C VAL A 84 6.78 -1.49 14.47
N ALA A 85 8.09 -1.76 14.36
CA ALA A 85 8.73 -2.04 13.06
C ALA A 85 8.13 -3.26 12.34
N ALA A 86 7.75 -4.31 13.08
CA ALA A 86 7.10 -5.49 12.51
C ALA A 86 5.68 -5.17 11.99
N VAL A 87 4.91 -4.36 12.72
CA VAL A 87 3.59 -3.89 12.29
C VAL A 87 3.70 -3.02 11.05
N GLU A 88 4.63 -2.06 11.02
CA GLU A 88 4.87 -1.19 9.87
C GLU A 88 5.29 -1.99 8.63
N SER A 89 6.18 -2.96 8.80
CA SER A 89 6.62 -3.84 7.70
C SER A 89 5.47 -4.67 7.13
N ALA A 90 4.62 -5.21 8.01
CA ALA A 90 3.43 -5.96 7.59
C ALA A 90 2.43 -5.04 6.86
N GLN A 91 2.17 -3.84 7.38
CA GLN A 91 1.30 -2.86 6.72
C GLN A 91 1.84 -2.47 5.34
N LEU A 92 3.14 -2.17 5.24
CA LEU A 92 3.79 -1.81 3.98
C LEU A 92 3.65 -2.93 2.94
N PHE A 93 3.89 -4.18 3.35
CA PHE A 93 3.69 -5.36 2.49
C PHE A 93 2.24 -5.46 1.98
N LEU A 94 1.25 -5.36 2.87
CA LEU A 94 -0.16 -5.43 2.50
C LEU A 94 -0.57 -4.29 1.54
N GLN A 95 -0.10 -3.06 1.80
CA GLN A 95 -0.37 -1.92 0.92
C GLN A 95 0.25 -2.11 -0.47
N ARG A 96 1.45 -2.69 -0.55
CA ARG A 96 2.12 -2.98 -1.83
C ARG A 96 1.45 -4.11 -2.62
N VAL A 97 0.87 -5.09 -1.95
CA VAL A 97 0.02 -6.12 -2.58
C VAL A 97 -1.26 -5.49 -3.12
N LEU A 98 -1.97 -4.71 -2.29
CA LEU A 98 -3.19 -4.01 -2.72
C LEU A 98 -2.93 -3.05 -3.88
N TYR A 99 -1.82 -2.30 -3.82
CA TYR A 99 -1.41 -1.39 -4.88
C TYR A 99 -1.33 -2.12 -6.22
N ARG A 100 -0.62 -3.25 -6.27
CA ARG A 100 -0.45 -4.02 -7.50
C ARG A 100 -1.74 -4.63 -8.03
N ILE A 101 -2.62 -5.14 -7.15
CA ILE A 101 -3.94 -5.63 -7.56
C ILE A 101 -4.77 -4.48 -8.15
N ASN A 102 -4.77 -3.32 -7.51
CA ASN A 102 -5.52 -2.15 -7.98
C ASN A 102 -4.91 -1.52 -9.25
N ARG A 103 -3.59 -1.62 -9.42
CA ARG A 103 -2.85 -1.19 -10.61
C ARG A 103 -3.37 -1.83 -11.91
N LEU A 104 -3.87 -3.07 -11.84
CA LEU A 104 -4.47 -3.77 -12.99
C LEU A 104 -5.72 -3.05 -13.55
N LYS A 105 -6.37 -2.19 -12.76
CA LYS A 105 -7.54 -1.43 -13.22
C LYS A 105 -7.17 -0.10 -13.89
N PHE A 106 -5.89 0.23 -13.96
CA PHE A 106 -5.42 1.47 -14.56
C PHE A 106 -4.67 1.17 -15.84
N PHE A 107 -5.17 1.70 -16.96
CA PHE A 107 -4.53 1.54 -18.25
C PHE A 107 -3.44 2.60 -18.44
N TRP A 108 -2.18 2.18 -18.48
CA TRP A 108 -1.02 3.09 -18.52
C TRP A 108 -0.35 3.19 -19.89
N TYR A 109 -1.07 2.83 -20.97
CA TYR A 109 -0.52 2.77 -22.34
C TYR A 109 0.77 1.92 -22.42
N ASP A 110 0.87 0.90 -21.58
CA ASP A 110 1.93 -0.10 -21.50
C ASP A 110 1.46 -1.44 -22.11
N ASP A 111 2.26 -2.49 -21.92
CA ASP A 111 1.99 -3.82 -22.48
C ASP A 111 0.66 -4.39 -21.96
N LEU A 112 -0.21 -4.80 -22.88
CA LEU A 112 -1.52 -5.37 -22.54
C LEU A 112 -1.42 -6.64 -21.69
N SER A 113 -0.32 -7.39 -21.82
CA SER A 113 -0.08 -8.59 -21.01
C SER A 113 0.04 -8.30 -19.51
N ASN A 114 0.36 -7.05 -19.12
CA ASN A 114 0.35 -6.63 -17.71
C ASN A 114 -1.05 -6.69 -17.07
N TYR A 115 -2.11 -6.81 -17.88
CA TYR A 115 -3.51 -6.80 -17.45
C TYR A 115 -4.20 -8.15 -17.58
N ASP A 116 -3.50 -9.20 -18.02
CA ASP A 116 -4.09 -10.53 -18.25
C ASP A 116 -4.87 -11.06 -17.04
N ASN A 117 -4.41 -10.69 -15.84
CA ASN A 117 -4.97 -11.13 -14.57
C ASN A 117 -5.94 -10.12 -13.93
N GLU A 118 -6.37 -9.06 -14.63
CA GLU A 118 -7.32 -8.04 -14.11
C GLU A 118 -8.59 -8.67 -13.50
N ARG A 119 -9.08 -9.73 -14.13
CA ARG A 119 -10.32 -10.43 -13.75
C ARG A 119 -10.11 -11.65 -12.86
N SER A 120 -8.87 -11.91 -12.41
CA SER A 120 -8.54 -13.08 -11.61
C SER A 120 -9.40 -13.17 -10.35
N SER A 121 -9.98 -14.36 -10.14
CA SER A 121 -10.72 -14.67 -8.91
C SER A 121 -9.82 -14.72 -7.69
N TYR A 122 -8.61 -15.24 -7.85
CA TYR A 122 -7.59 -15.31 -6.81
C TYR A 122 -7.16 -13.93 -6.33
N LEU A 123 -6.83 -13.02 -7.24
CA LEU A 123 -6.42 -11.66 -6.87
C LEU A 123 -7.57 -10.89 -6.18
N ARG A 124 -8.80 -11.13 -6.62
CA ARG A 124 -9.99 -10.58 -5.94
C ARG A 124 -10.10 -11.10 -4.51
N GLU A 125 -9.90 -12.40 -4.27
CA GLU A 125 -9.93 -12.98 -2.92
C GLU A 125 -8.83 -12.38 -2.02
N ILE A 126 -7.61 -12.25 -2.52
CA ILE A 126 -6.50 -11.62 -1.77
C ILE A 126 -6.89 -10.19 -1.37
N ARG A 127 -7.38 -9.39 -2.31
CA ARG A 127 -7.83 -8.02 -2.03
C ARG A 127 -8.90 -8.01 -0.93
N ASP A 128 -9.94 -8.84 -1.07
CA ASP A 128 -11.06 -8.87 -0.14
C ASP A 128 -10.60 -9.30 1.27
N ARG A 129 -9.62 -10.20 1.40
CA ARG A 129 -9.00 -10.58 2.69
C ARG A 129 -8.27 -9.41 3.35
N ILE A 130 -7.49 -8.65 2.59
CA ILE A 130 -6.75 -7.49 3.10
C ILE A 130 -7.72 -6.37 3.48
N GLU A 131 -8.63 -6.01 2.58
CA GLU A 131 -9.64 -4.98 2.82
C GLU A 131 -10.54 -5.35 4.00
N GLY A 132 -10.89 -6.63 4.17
CA GLY A 132 -11.72 -7.10 5.27
C GLY A 132 -11.14 -6.77 6.64
N VAL A 133 -9.86 -7.08 6.88
CA VAL A 133 -9.20 -6.76 8.16
C VAL A 133 -8.95 -5.26 8.31
N TRP A 134 -8.55 -4.58 7.23
CA TRP A 134 -8.29 -3.15 7.23
C TRP A 134 -9.55 -2.34 7.56
N GLN A 135 -10.69 -2.67 6.96
CA GLN A 135 -11.97 -2.01 7.24
C GLN A 135 -12.43 -2.18 8.69
N VAL A 136 -12.19 -3.34 9.31
CA VAL A 136 -12.50 -3.55 10.74
C VAL A 136 -11.63 -2.64 11.61
N TRP A 137 -10.34 -2.59 11.34
CA TRP A 137 -9.39 -1.72 12.04
C TRP A 137 -9.69 -0.23 11.85
N GLU A 138 -10.01 0.19 10.63
CA GLU A 138 -10.35 1.58 10.31
C GLU A 138 -11.64 1.99 11.03
N ARG A 139 -12.69 1.16 10.98
CA ARG A 139 -13.95 1.42 11.69
C ARG A 139 -13.77 1.53 13.21
N ALA A 140 -12.88 0.73 13.80
CA ALA A 140 -12.57 0.81 15.22
C ALA A 140 -11.86 2.12 15.60
N SER A 141 -11.21 2.78 14.65
CA SER A 141 -10.49 4.04 14.83
C SER A 141 -11.36 5.28 14.63
N LEU A 142 -12.62 5.10 14.21
CA LEU A 142 -13.57 6.19 13.95
C LEU A 142 -14.62 6.29 15.06
N ASP A 143 -14.83 7.50 15.61
CA ASP A 143 -16.01 7.79 16.43
C ASP A 143 -17.23 8.06 15.53
N VAL A 144 -17.79 6.99 14.96
CA VAL A 144 -18.98 7.04 14.09
C VAL A 144 -20.15 7.72 14.79
N ALA A 145 -20.27 7.57 16.10
CA ALA A 145 -21.36 8.15 16.87
C ALA A 145 -21.21 9.68 16.96
N ALA A 146 -19.99 10.19 17.15
CA ALA A 146 -19.72 11.63 17.10
C ALA A 146 -19.99 12.20 15.71
N PHE A 147 -19.55 11.54 14.63
CA PHE A 147 -19.80 12.02 13.27
C PHE A 147 -21.28 12.15 12.95
N ARG A 148 -22.13 11.23 13.42
CA ARG A 148 -23.58 11.30 13.22
C ARG A 148 -24.27 12.45 13.96
N ARG A 149 -23.66 12.96 15.04
CA ARG A 149 -24.21 14.07 15.83
C ARG A 149 -23.72 15.44 15.38
N GLY A 150 -22.66 15.50 14.57
CA GLY A 150 -22.08 16.76 14.12
C GLY A 150 -22.95 17.48 13.09
N ASP A 151 -22.91 18.82 13.12
CA ASP A 151 -23.44 19.62 12.02
C ASP A 151 -22.47 19.54 10.83
N VAL A 152 -22.88 18.79 9.81
CA VAL A 152 -22.09 18.59 8.58
C VAL A 152 -21.82 19.92 7.86
N ARG A 153 -22.80 20.84 7.83
CA ARG A 153 -22.66 22.13 7.14
C ARG A 153 -21.63 22.99 7.87
N GLU A 154 -21.73 23.09 9.19
CA GLU A 154 -20.77 23.84 9.99
C GLU A 154 -19.36 23.22 9.86
N GLY A 155 -19.27 21.89 9.91
CA GLY A 155 -18.03 21.14 9.73
C GLY A 155 -17.35 21.43 8.38
N LEU A 156 -18.11 21.37 7.28
CA LEU A 156 -17.62 21.70 5.94
C LEU A 156 -17.21 23.16 5.81
N THR A 157 -18.00 24.09 6.39
CA THR A 157 -17.69 25.53 6.37
C THR A 157 -16.36 25.80 7.09
N ARG A 158 -16.16 25.20 8.26
CA ARG A 158 -14.93 25.33 9.05
C ARG A 158 -13.74 24.73 8.30
N ARG A 159 -13.91 23.57 7.67
CA ARG A 159 -12.87 22.93 6.86
C ARG A 159 -12.48 23.81 5.68
N ALA A 160 -13.44 24.31 4.91
CA ALA A 160 -13.19 25.18 3.77
C ALA A 160 -12.46 26.46 4.19
N ALA A 161 -12.84 27.07 5.32
CA ALA A 161 -12.13 28.23 5.86
C ALA A 161 -10.66 27.92 6.20
N SER A 162 -10.40 26.72 6.75
CA SER A 162 -9.04 26.25 7.04
C SER A 162 -8.25 25.88 5.78
N ASP A 163 -8.90 25.47 4.69
CA ASP A 163 -8.20 25.17 3.43
C ASP A 163 -7.78 26.47 2.71
N VAL A 164 -8.54 27.56 2.85
CA VAL A 164 -8.22 28.88 2.26
C VAL A 164 -7.07 29.57 3.01
N LEU A 165 -7.04 29.46 4.34
CA LEU A 165 -5.99 30.01 5.19
C LEU A 165 -5.50 28.93 6.16
N PRO A 166 -4.69 27.97 5.69
CA PRO A 166 -4.21 26.90 6.55
C PRO A 166 -3.31 27.47 7.64
N PRO A 167 -3.51 27.09 8.92
CA PRO A 167 -2.56 27.44 9.96
C PRO A 167 -1.21 26.79 9.64
N PRO A 168 -0.08 27.41 10.04
CA PRO A 168 1.23 26.81 9.85
C PRO A 168 1.28 25.42 10.48
N SER A 169 1.63 24.42 9.67
CA SER A 169 1.89 23.05 10.15
C SER A 169 3.40 22.81 10.21
N ALA A 170 3.84 21.91 11.08
CA ALA A 170 5.25 21.53 11.15
C ALA A 170 5.80 21.08 9.78
N SER A 171 5.04 20.26 9.06
CA SER A 171 5.38 19.84 7.70
C SER A 171 5.39 21.00 6.71
N GLY A 172 4.43 21.94 6.80
CA GLY A 172 4.37 23.11 5.92
C GLY A 172 5.55 24.07 6.14
N LEU A 173 5.96 24.27 7.39
CA LEU A 173 7.16 25.03 7.74
C LEU A 173 8.42 24.34 7.23
N TYR A 174 8.54 23.02 7.43
CA TYR A 174 9.64 22.23 6.90
C TYR A 174 9.75 22.35 5.36
N PHE A 175 8.63 22.20 4.64
CA PHE A 175 8.62 22.32 3.18
C PHE A 175 8.95 23.72 2.69
N ARG A 176 8.59 24.77 3.45
CA ARG A 176 8.87 26.15 3.08
C ARG A 176 10.32 26.56 3.39
N ASP A 177 10.81 26.17 4.56
CA ASP A 177 12.00 26.78 5.16
C ASP A 177 13.22 25.86 5.16
N GLU A 178 13.03 24.53 5.10
CA GLU A 178 14.09 23.55 5.40
C GLU A 178 14.30 22.49 4.30
N ILE A 179 13.38 22.37 3.34
CA ILE A 179 13.50 21.33 2.31
C ILE A 179 14.71 21.57 1.42
N SER A 180 15.56 20.55 1.29
CA SER A 180 16.64 20.54 0.31
C SER A 180 16.12 20.12 -1.06
N GLU A 181 16.89 20.35 -2.13
CA GLU A 181 16.54 19.82 -3.45
C GLU A 181 16.37 18.29 -3.43
N ALA A 182 17.24 17.56 -2.71
CA ALA A 182 17.11 16.12 -2.53
C ALA A 182 15.80 15.73 -1.81
N GLY A 183 15.40 16.50 -0.80
CA GLY A 183 14.10 16.33 -0.13
C GLY A 183 12.92 16.62 -1.06
N TYR A 184 13.03 17.66 -1.89
CA TYR A 184 11.99 18.01 -2.86
C TYR A 184 11.86 16.96 -3.97
N ARG A 185 12.97 16.43 -4.49
CA ARG A 185 12.98 15.29 -5.41
C ARG A 185 12.29 14.07 -4.79
N ARG A 186 12.53 13.79 -3.50
CA ARG A 186 11.86 12.70 -2.80
C ARG A 186 10.35 12.94 -2.67
N LEU A 187 9.93 14.17 -2.40
CA LEU A 187 8.52 14.55 -2.37
C LEU A 187 7.86 14.36 -3.74
N LEU A 188 8.50 14.80 -4.82
CA LEU A 188 8.01 14.60 -6.18
C LEU A 188 7.95 13.12 -6.58
N ALA A 189 8.94 12.32 -6.16
CA ALA A 189 8.92 10.88 -6.39
C ALA A 189 7.68 10.23 -5.74
N ILE A 190 7.36 10.58 -4.49
CA ILE A 190 6.16 10.09 -3.81
C ILE A 190 4.88 10.60 -4.51
N ALA A 191 4.84 11.89 -4.85
CA ALA A 191 3.68 12.50 -5.50
C ALA A 191 3.47 12.01 -6.95
N SER A 192 4.51 11.47 -7.61
CA SER A 192 4.44 10.99 -8.99
C SER A 192 3.44 9.86 -9.18
N LEU A 193 3.16 9.08 -8.13
CA LEU A 193 2.21 7.99 -8.13
C LEU A 193 0.79 8.42 -8.52
N ASP A 194 0.41 9.65 -8.14
CA ASP A 194 -0.89 10.23 -8.48
C ASP A 194 -0.74 11.34 -9.53
N GLY A 195 0.29 12.19 -9.42
CA GLY A 195 0.48 13.35 -10.29
C GLY A 195 0.69 13.00 -11.77
N LEU A 196 1.30 11.85 -12.10
CA LEU A 196 1.46 11.42 -13.50
C LEU A 196 0.20 10.81 -14.11
N VAL A 197 -0.75 10.39 -13.27
CA VAL A 197 -1.96 9.66 -13.68
C VAL A 197 -3.23 10.31 -13.15
N GLU A 198 -3.14 11.60 -12.85
CA GLU A 198 -4.17 12.39 -12.17
C GLU A 198 -5.54 12.25 -12.82
N ALA A 199 -6.56 12.24 -11.97
CA ALA A 199 -7.98 12.06 -12.31
C ALA A 199 -8.37 10.71 -12.98
N SER A 200 -7.44 9.74 -13.09
CA SER A 200 -7.77 8.36 -13.50
C SER A 200 -8.64 7.63 -12.47
N GLN A 201 -8.61 8.05 -11.21
CA GLN A 201 -9.53 7.52 -10.19
C GLN A 201 -10.94 8.10 -10.33
N LEU A 202 -11.06 9.40 -10.63
CA LEU A 202 -12.33 10.11 -10.77
C LEU A 202 -13.16 9.56 -11.94
N SER A 203 -12.52 9.16 -13.04
CA SER A 203 -13.19 8.56 -14.20
C SER A 203 -13.97 7.29 -13.85
N ARG A 204 -13.51 6.52 -12.85
CA ARG A 204 -14.19 5.29 -12.38
C ARG A 204 -15.43 5.59 -11.54
N THR A 205 -15.47 6.73 -10.86
CA THR A 205 -16.64 7.18 -10.09
C THR A 205 -17.77 7.70 -10.99
N LEU A 206 -17.47 8.04 -12.25
CA LEU A 206 -18.44 8.55 -13.22
C LEU A 206 -19.23 7.47 -13.98
N GLY A 207 -18.96 6.18 -13.72
CA GLY A 207 -19.76 5.09 -14.25
C GLY A 207 -21.13 5.01 -13.56
N GLY A 208 -22.21 5.39 -14.24
CA GLY A 208 -23.57 5.29 -13.67
C GLY A 208 -24.63 6.16 -14.33
N VAL A 209 -25.81 6.22 -13.70
CA VAL A 209 -26.98 6.99 -14.21
C VAL A 209 -26.79 8.47 -13.95
N SER A 210 -26.85 9.30 -15.00
CA SER A 210 -26.63 10.75 -14.92
C SER A 210 -27.54 11.46 -13.90
N ASN A 211 -26.93 12.38 -13.15
CA ASN A 211 -27.58 13.31 -12.21
C ASN A 211 -26.68 14.56 -12.04
N ASP A 212 -27.14 15.55 -11.28
CA ASP A 212 -26.39 16.80 -11.09
C ASP A 212 -25.01 16.60 -10.45
N ILE A 213 -24.88 15.60 -9.55
CA ILE A 213 -23.58 15.25 -8.95
C ILE A 213 -22.65 14.70 -10.03
N HIS A 214 -23.14 13.83 -10.91
CA HIS A 214 -22.36 13.34 -12.04
C HIS A 214 -21.97 14.45 -13.01
N ALA A 215 -22.83 15.44 -13.26
CA ALA A 215 -22.50 16.58 -14.11
C ALA A 215 -21.36 17.42 -13.51
N VAL A 216 -21.40 17.70 -12.21
CA VAL A 216 -20.33 18.43 -11.50
C VAL A 216 -19.02 17.63 -11.51
N MET A 217 -19.07 16.33 -11.19
CA MET A 217 -17.89 15.46 -11.20
C MET A 217 -17.30 15.30 -12.61
N THR A 218 -18.15 15.27 -13.65
CA THR A 218 -17.70 15.23 -15.05
C THR A 218 -17.02 16.52 -15.44
N ARG A 219 -17.54 17.67 -15.00
CA ARG A 219 -16.91 18.96 -15.23
C ARG A 219 -15.53 19.03 -14.58
N LEU A 220 -15.41 18.60 -13.33
CA LEU A 220 -14.11 18.52 -12.64
C LEU A 220 -13.15 17.61 -13.42
N LEU A 221 -13.59 16.41 -13.84
CA LEU A 221 -12.76 15.54 -14.67
C LEU A 221 -12.27 16.23 -15.95
N VAL A 222 -13.13 16.96 -16.65
CA VAL A 222 -12.75 17.70 -17.87
C VAL A 222 -11.73 18.79 -17.57
N GLU A 223 -11.85 19.48 -16.43
CA GLU A 223 -10.90 20.49 -15.96
C GLU A 223 -9.51 19.86 -15.69
N GLU A 224 -9.46 18.74 -14.95
CA GLU A 224 -8.22 17.96 -14.69
C GLU A 224 -7.54 17.49 -15.99
N TYR A 225 -8.33 17.16 -17.01
CA TYR A 225 -7.87 16.77 -18.34
C TYR A 225 -7.56 17.97 -19.27
N GLY A 226 -7.45 19.18 -18.72
CA GLY A 226 -7.06 20.38 -19.47
C GLY A 226 -8.10 20.80 -20.52
N GLY A 227 -9.37 20.43 -20.33
CA GLY A 227 -10.43 20.62 -21.33
C GLY A 227 -10.20 19.82 -22.61
N GLY A 228 -9.51 18.67 -22.52
CA GLY A 228 -9.15 17.84 -23.67
C GLY A 228 -7.91 18.33 -24.44
N ARG A 229 -7.17 19.32 -23.92
CA ARG A 229 -5.93 19.81 -24.52
C ARG A 229 -4.75 19.23 -23.74
N THR A 230 -3.95 18.39 -24.38
CA THR A 230 -2.84 17.67 -23.74
C THR A 230 -1.90 18.60 -23.00
N ASN A 231 -1.53 19.75 -23.59
CA ASN A 231 -0.62 20.73 -22.96
C ASN A 231 -1.19 21.47 -21.74
N ARG A 232 -2.45 21.22 -21.38
CA ARG A 232 -3.12 21.79 -20.21
C ARG A 232 -3.55 20.74 -19.21
N LYS A 233 -3.30 19.46 -19.49
CA LYS A 233 -3.57 18.38 -18.55
C LYS A 233 -2.68 18.56 -17.33
N HIS A 234 -3.22 18.37 -16.13
CA HIS A 234 -2.44 18.55 -14.90
C HIS A 234 -1.20 17.63 -14.86
N SER A 235 -1.34 16.39 -15.32
CA SER A 235 -0.20 15.47 -15.44
C SER A 235 0.92 16.00 -16.34
N THR A 236 0.63 16.84 -17.34
CA THR A 236 1.66 17.46 -18.18
C THR A 236 2.45 18.53 -17.43
N PHE A 237 1.81 19.29 -16.54
CA PHE A 237 2.53 20.19 -15.64
C PHE A 237 3.40 19.40 -14.66
N PHE A 238 2.90 18.26 -14.16
CA PHE A 238 3.69 17.38 -13.30
C PHE A 238 4.92 16.81 -14.02
N THR A 239 4.76 16.35 -15.27
CA THR A 239 5.88 15.92 -16.12
C THR A 239 6.93 17.04 -16.27
N ALA A 240 6.50 18.30 -16.46
CA ALA A 240 7.42 19.42 -16.56
C ALA A 240 8.21 19.65 -15.26
N MET A 241 7.57 19.52 -14.08
CA MET A 241 8.26 19.63 -12.79
C MET A 241 9.33 18.54 -12.60
N LEU A 242 9.03 17.30 -12.98
CA LEU A 242 10.01 16.20 -12.94
C LEU A 242 11.16 16.44 -13.92
N THR A 243 10.84 16.87 -15.15
CA THR A 243 11.84 17.14 -16.19
C THR A 243 12.82 18.23 -15.77
N GLU A 244 12.33 19.31 -15.14
CA GLU A 244 13.18 20.41 -14.65
C GLU A 244 14.23 19.94 -13.63
N LEU A 245 13.95 18.84 -12.94
CA LEU A 245 14.87 18.22 -11.99
C LEU A 245 15.56 16.99 -12.58
N ASP A 246 15.56 16.75 -13.89
CA ASP A 246 16.16 15.55 -14.49
C ASP A 246 15.65 14.23 -13.85
N MET A 247 14.36 14.21 -13.47
CA MET A 247 13.68 13.05 -12.92
C MET A 247 13.00 12.24 -14.03
N LEU A 248 12.84 10.94 -13.82
CA LEU A 248 12.04 10.06 -14.67
C LEU A 248 10.58 10.52 -14.64
N THR A 249 9.94 10.51 -15.80
CA THR A 249 8.57 11.02 -16.00
C THR A 249 7.55 9.92 -16.26
N GLU A 250 8.04 8.70 -16.32
CA GLU A 250 7.33 7.49 -16.56
C GLU A 250 6.54 7.14 -15.30
N PRO A 251 5.24 6.84 -15.42
CA PRO A 251 4.48 6.32 -14.29
C PRO A 251 5.19 5.11 -13.67
N GLU A 252 5.18 4.98 -12.33
CA GLU A 252 5.88 3.91 -11.56
C GLU A 252 7.42 3.90 -11.67
N ALA A 253 8.05 4.99 -12.11
CA ALA A 253 9.51 5.06 -12.12
C ALA A 253 10.18 5.07 -10.72
N TYR A 254 9.40 5.28 -9.65
CA TYR A 254 9.85 5.47 -8.27
C TYR A 254 9.07 4.60 -7.28
#